data_AF-A0A3P9C603-F1
#
_entry.id   AF-A0A3P9C603-F1
#
_cell.length_a   1.000
_cell.length_b   1.000
_cell.length_c   1.000
_cell.angle_alpha   90.00
_cell.angle_beta   90.00
_cell.angle_gamma   90.00
#
_symmetry.space_group_name_H-M   'P 1'
#
loop_
_entity.id
_entity.type
_entity.pdbx_description
1 polymer ?
#
loop_
_entity_poly.entity_id
_entity_poly.type
_entity_poly.pdbx_seq_one_letter_code
_entity_poly.pdbx_strand_id
1 'polypeptide(L)'
;GGCLDGPEGLELAWCNGLSLTDKATHPTNRQEDWEYIIGFCDQINKELEGPQIAVTLLVHKIHSPQEWEALQALTVLEACMKNCGRRFHNEVGKYRFLNELIKVVSPKGALSSWGGTLMEGMSLP
;
A
#
# COMPACT_ATOMS: atom_id res chain seq x y z
N GLY A 1 12.37 -31.36 6.01
CA GLY A 1 11.19 -30.60 5.56
C GLY A 1 11.72 -29.49 4.70
N GLY A 2 11.49 -29.58 3.39
CA GLY A 2 12.15 -28.72 2.40
C GLY A 2 11.60 -27.30 2.44
N CYS A 3 12.51 -26.35 2.60
CA CYS A 3 12.30 -24.99 2.14
C CYS A 3 12.11 -25.04 0.62
N LEU A 4 10.92 -24.69 0.14
CA LEU A 4 10.71 -24.34 -1.26
C LEU A 4 11.07 -22.86 -1.44
N ASP A 5 12.32 -22.51 -1.15
CA ASP A 5 12.91 -21.20 -1.50
C ASP A 5 13.40 -21.25 -2.95
N GLY A 6 12.46 -21.41 -3.88
CA GLY A 6 12.70 -21.25 -5.31
C GLY A 6 12.07 -19.95 -5.81
N PRO A 7 12.66 -19.26 -6.81
CA PRO A 7 12.10 -18.02 -7.38
C PRO A 7 10.66 -18.18 -7.90
N GLU A 8 10.25 -19.39 -8.27
CA GLU A 8 8.87 -19.70 -8.71
C GLU A 8 7.84 -19.70 -7.57
N GLY A 9 8.25 -20.02 -6.33
CA GLY A 9 7.36 -20.02 -5.16
C GLY A 9 6.98 -18.59 -4.74
N LEU A 10 7.94 -17.67 -4.82
CA LEU A 10 7.72 -16.26 -4.53
C LEU A 10 6.82 -15.62 -5.59
N GLU A 11 7.02 -15.95 -6.86
CA GLU A 11 6.22 -15.43 -7.98
C GLU A 11 4.74 -15.87 -7.87
N LEU A 12 4.48 -17.12 -7.48
CA LEU A 12 3.12 -17.64 -7.25
C LEU A 12 2.48 -17.09 -5.98
N ALA A 13 3.24 -16.94 -4.89
CA ALA A 13 2.75 -16.38 -3.63
C ALA A 13 2.28 -14.93 -3.81
N TRP A 14 3.00 -14.14 -4.61
CA TRP A 14 2.60 -12.76 -4.93
C TRP A 14 1.52 -12.64 -5.99
N CYS A 15 1.41 -13.58 -6.92
CA CYS A 15 0.21 -13.70 -7.76
C CYS A 15 -1.06 -13.85 -6.90
N ASN A 16 -0.98 -14.63 -5.82
CA ASN A 16 -2.09 -14.75 -4.86
C ASN A 16 -2.30 -13.47 -4.05
N GLY A 17 -1.24 -12.82 -3.56
CA GLY A 17 -1.33 -11.53 -2.87
C GLY A 17 -1.94 -10.41 -3.73
N LEU A 18 -1.61 -10.38 -5.02
CA LEU A 18 -2.20 -9.48 -6.01
C LEU A 18 -3.71 -9.75 -6.17
N SER A 19 -4.08 -11.02 -6.37
CA SER A 19 -5.49 -11.45 -6.47
C SER A 19 -6.30 -11.09 -5.22
N LEU A 20 -5.72 -11.21 -4.03
CA LEU A 20 -6.36 -10.81 -2.77
C LEU A 20 -6.56 -9.30 -2.69
N THR A 21 -5.55 -8.51 -3.09
CA THR A 21 -5.66 -7.04 -3.11
C THR A 21 -6.71 -6.59 -4.12
N ASP A 22 -6.70 -7.14 -5.34
CA ASP A 22 -7.67 -6.82 -6.38
C ASP A 22 -9.11 -7.14 -5.98
N LYS A 23 -9.32 -8.26 -5.28
CA LYS A 23 -10.63 -8.63 -4.74
C LYS A 23 -11.04 -7.74 -3.59
N ALA A 24 -10.11 -7.40 -2.68
CA ALA A 24 -10.40 -6.52 -1.55
C ALA A 24 -10.75 -5.09 -1.99
N THR A 25 -10.14 -4.59 -3.06
CA THR A 25 -10.34 -3.22 -3.59
C THR A 25 -11.22 -3.16 -4.83
N HIS A 26 -12.04 -4.17 -5.10
CA HIS A 26 -12.83 -4.21 -6.33
C HIS A 26 -13.96 -3.15 -6.27
N PRO A 27 -14.13 -2.29 -7.30
CA PRO A 27 -15.05 -1.16 -7.25
C PRO A 27 -16.54 -1.54 -7.18
N THR A 28 -16.86 -2.82 -7.41
CA THR A 28 -18.23 -3.36 -7.28
C THR A 28 -18.56 -3.83 -5.86
N ASN A 29 -17.58 -3.89 -4.97
CA ASN A 29 -17.79 -4.29 -3.59
C ASN A 29 -18.70 -3.26 -2.91
N ARG A 30 -19.73 -3.72 -2.22
CA ARG A 30 -20.66 -2.84 -1.50
C ARG A 30 -20.15 -2.40 -0.12
N GLN A 31 -19.17 -3.13 0.41
CA GLN A 31 -18.58 -2.96 1.74
C GLN A 31 -17.18 -3.60 1.75
N GLU A 32 -16.43 -3.44 2.82
CA GLU A 32 -15.09 -4.02 2.92
C GLU A 32 -15.15 -5.55 3.11
N ASP A 33 -14.47 -6.28 2.22
CA ASP A 33 -14.34 -7.73 2.33
C ASP A 33 -13.18 -8.10 3.26
N TRP A 34 -13.48 -8.17 4.56
CA TRP A 34 -12.52 -8.48 5.61
C TRP A 34 -11.82 -9.83 5.41
N GLU A 35 -12.45 -10.81 4.77
CA GLU A 35 -11.81 -12.09 4.46
C GLU A 35 -10.59 -11.91 3.53
N TYR A 36 -10.72 -11.11 2.48
CA TYR A 36 -9.62 -10.83 1.56
C TYR A 36 -8.57 -9.90 2.19
N ILE A 37 -9.00 -8.94 3.02
CA ILE A 37 -8.11 -8.03 3.74
C ILE A 37 -7.21 -8.81 4.72
N ILE A 38 -7.79 -9.70 5.52
CA ILE A 38 -7.04 -10.52 6.47
C ILE A 38 -6.16 -11.53 5.71
N GLY A 39 -6.67 -12.16 4.65
CA GLY A 39 -5.88 -13.05 3.81
C GLY A 39 -4.65 -12.36 3.21
N PHE A 40 -4.78 -11.09 2.81
CA PHE A 40 -3.65 -10.29 2.33
C PHE A 40 -2.64 -9.99 3.45
N CYS A 41 -3.10 -9.63 4.66
CA CYS A 41 -2.23 -9.43 5.83
C CYS A 41 -1.43 -10.70 6.17
N ASP A 42 -2.09 -11.86 6.16
CA ASP A 42 -1.44 -13.15 6.41
C ASP A 42 -0.39 -13.47 5.34
N GLN A 43 -0.67 -13.17 4.06
CA GLN A 43 0.28 -13.35 2.97
C GLN A 43 1.52 -12.47 3.14
N ILE A 44 1.35 -11.21 3.55
CA ILE A 44 2.46 -10.28 3.86
C ILE A 44 3.36 -10.86 4.95
N ASN A 45 2.77 -11.46 5.98
CA ASN A 45 3.52 -11.98 7.12
C ASN A 45 4.26 -13.29 6.81
N LYS A 46 3.75 -14.11 5.88
CA LYS A 46 4.37 -15.37 5.45
C LYS A 46 5.66 -15.15 4.65
N GLU A 47 5.72 -14.08 3.87
CA GLU A 47 6.83 -13.83 2.95
C GLU A 47 7.90 -12.90 3.52
N LEU A 48 9.16 -13.16 3.20
CA LEU A 48 10.25 -12.26 3.61
C LEU A 48 10.15 -10.92 2.87
N GLU A 49 9.82 -10.95 1.58
CA GLU A 49 9.63 -9.75 0.73
C GLU A 49 8.20 -9.19 0.80
N GLY A 50 7.34 -9.84 1.62
CA GLY A 50 6.02 -9.43 2.11
C GLY A 50 5.75 -7.93 2.09
N PRO A 51 6.32 -7.23 3.07
CA PRO A 51 6.13 -5.81 3.24
C PRO A 51 6.45 -4.96 2.01
N GLN A 52 7.54 -5.25 1.31
CA GLN A 52 8.06 -4.40 0.23
C GLN A 52 7.12 -4.43 -0.99
N ILE A 53 6.65 -5.61 -1.34
CA ILE A 53 5.79 -5.82 -2.50
C ILE A 53 4.38 -5.31 -2.19
N ALA A 54 3.84 -5.61 -1.00
CA ALA A 54 2.51 -5.15 -0.60
C ALA A 54 2.38 -3.62 -0.56
N VAL A 55 3.39 -2.92 -0.03
CA VAL A 55 3.42 -1.45 -0.02
C VAL A 55 3.37 -0.89 -1.45
N THR A 56 4.08 -1.50 -2.39
CA THR A 56 4.06 -1.10 -3.81
C THR A 56 2.68 -1.29 -4.45
N LEU A 57 2.03 -2.43 -4.18
CA LEU A 57 0.67 -2.72 -4.66
C LEU A 57 -0.36 -1.75 -4.09
N LEU A 58 -0.28 -1.48 -2.78
CA LEU A 58 -1.18 -0.55 -2.10
C LEU A 58 -1.06 0.87 -2.66
N VAL A 59 0.17 1.37 -2.91
CA VAL A 59 0.36 2.67 -3.56
C VAL A 59 -0.39 2.73 -4.90
N HIS A 60 -0.23 1.69 -5.73
CA HIS A 60 -0.89 1.66 -7.04
C HIS A 60 -2.41 1.70 -6.92
N LYS A 61 -2.98 0.99 -5.93
CA LYS A 61 -4.43 1.00 -5.67
C LYS A 61 -4.94 2.31 -5.08
N ILE A 62 -4.19 2.93 -4.16
CA ILE A 62 -4.52 4.23 -3.58
C ILE A 62 -4.49 5.34 -4.64
N HIS A 63 -3.66 5.19 -5.68
CA HIS A 63 -3.60 6.08 -6.84
C HIS A 63 -4.69 5.82 -7.88
N SER A 64 -5.61 4.87 -7.63
CA SER A 64 -6.71 4.59 -8.54
C SER A 64 -7.57 5.86 -8.75
N PRO A 65 -7.98 6.16 -10.00
CA PRO A 65 -8.92 7.25 -10.26
C PRO A 65 -10.31 6.98 -9.69
N GLN A 66 -10.62 5.74 -9.30
CA GLN A 66 -11.87 5.37 -8.67
C GLN A 66 -11.78 5.63 -7.16
N GLU A 67 -12.54 6.61 -6.67
CA GLU A 67 -12.55 7.00 -5.26
C GLU A 67 -12.82 5.80 -4.33
N TRP A 68 -13.77 4.94 -4.70
CA TRP A 68 -14.10 3.78 -3.89
C TRP A 68 -12.97 2.74 -3.81
N GLU A 69 -12.29 2.45 -4.93
CA GLU A 69 -11.14 1.54 -4.94
C GLU A 69 -9.99 2.09 -4.09
N ALA A 70 -9.73 3.40 -4.17
CA ALA A 70 -8.70 4.06 -3.36
C ALA A 70 -9.06 4.04 -1.86
N LEU A 71 -10.31 4.28 -1.49
CA LEU A 71 -10.80 4.18 -0.11
C LEU A 71 -10.63 2.76 0.45
N GLN A 72 -10.99 1.74 -0.31
CA GLN A 72 -10.81 0.35 0.09
C GLN A 72 -9.33 0.00 0.26
N ALA A 73 -8.45 0.51 -0.62
CA ALA A 73 -7.01 0.33 -0.50
C ALA A 73 -6.44 0.97 0.78
N LEU A 74 -6.98 2.12 1.19
CA LEU A 74 -6.63 2.74 2.47
C LEU A 74 -7.09 1.89 3.67
N THR A 75 -8.27 1.26 3.61
CA THR A 75 -8.73 0.33 4.65
C THR A 75 -7.82 -0.91 4.73
N VAL A 76 -7.40 -1.46 3.58
CA VAL A 76 -6.45 -2.58 3.52
C VAL A 76 -5.11 -2.16 4.16
N LEU A 77 -4.61 -0.95 3.84
CA LEU A 77 -3.40 -0.40 4.43
C LEU A 77 -3.52 -0.27 5.96
N GLU A 78 -4.65 0.26 6.46
CA GLU A 78 -4.89 0.39 7.90
C GLU A 78 -4.89 -0.98 8.59
N ALA A 79 -5.55 -1.98 7.99
CA ALA A 79 -5.55 -3.34 8.50
C ALA A 79 -4.14 -3.95 8.51
N CYS A 80 -3.34 -3.73 7.47
CA CYS A 80 -1.95 -4.18 7.41
C CYS A 80 -1.09 -3.50 8.50
N MET A 81 -1.32 -2.22 8.78
CA MET A 81 -0.66 -1.52 9.88
C MET A 81 -1.04 -2.11 11.26
N LYS A 82 -2.25 -2.64 11.42
CA LYS A 82 -2.65 -3.30 12.68
C LYS A 82 -2.13 -4.74 12.79
N ASN A 83 -2.06 -5.49 11.69
CA ASN A 83 -1.84 -6.95 11.71
C ASN A 83 -0.42 -7.41 11.29
N CYS A 84 0.33 -6.61 10.53
CA CYS A 84 1.62 -7.05 9.96
C CYS A 84 2.86 -6.62 10.78
N GLY A 85 2.65 -5.81 11.82
CA GLY A 85 3.70 -5.40 12.77
C GLY A 85 4.87 -4.61 12.17
N ARG A 86 6.01 -4.61 12.87
CA ARG A 86 7.15 -3.70 12.59
C ARG A 86 7.74 -3.84 11.19
N ARG A 87 7.73 -5.04 10.60
CA ARG A 87 8.31 -5.28 9.26
C ARG A 87 7.56 -4.48 8.20
N PHE A 88 6.23 -4.45 8.28
CA PHE A 88 5.38 -3.64 7.42
C PHE A 88 5.50 -2.14 7.72
N HIS A 89 5.53 -1.78 9.02
CA HIS A 89 5.68 -0.38 9.43
C HIS A 89 6.97 0.26 8.92
N ASN A 90 8.07 -0.50 8.91
CA ASN A 90 9.35 -0.02 8.39
C ASN A 90 9.30 0.32 6.90
N GLU A 91 8.51 -0.40 6.10
CA GLU A 91 8.33 -0.09 4.68
C GLU A 91 7.40 1.11 4.47
N VAL A 92 6.28 1.16 5.20
CA VAL A 92 5.33 2.28 5.17
C VAL A 92 5.97 3.57 5.67
N GLY A 93 6.86 3.50 6.67
CA GLY A 93 7.59 4.65 7.21
C GLY A 93 8.67 5.21 6.29
N LYS A 94 8.98 4.55 5.16
CA LYS A 94 9.95 5.08 4.20
C LYS A 94 9.37 6.31 3.50
N TYR A 95 10.22 7.31 3.31
CA TYR A 95 9.89 8.52 2.55
C TYR A 95 9.28 8.22 1.17
N ARG A 96 9.70 7.13 0.52
CA ARG A 96 9.14 6.72 -0.77
C ARG A 96 7.63 6.49 -0.69
N PHE A 97 7.14 5.79 0.33
CA PHE A 97 5.71 5.53 0.49
C PHE A 97 4.94 6.79 0.89
N LEU A 98 5.45 7.53 1.86
CA LEU A 98 4.85 8.78 2.33
C LEU A 98 4.71 9.81 1.20
N ASN A 99 5.71 9.93 0.34
CA ASN A 99 5.68 10.83 -0.81
C ASN A 99 4.54 10.46 -1.79
N GLU A 100 4.26 9.17 -1.97
CA GLU A 100 3.14 8.74 -2.80
C GLU A 100 1.78 9.01 -2.14
N LEU A 101 1.67 8.89 -0.82
CA LEU A 101 0.46 9.29 -0.09
C LEU A 101 0.23 10.81 -0.15
N ILE A 102 1.29 11.61 0.00
CA ILE A 102 1.24 13.07 -0.09
C ILE A 102 0.68 13.50 -1.45
N LYS A 103 1.09 12.85 -2.55
CA LYS A 103 0.55 13.13 -3.89
C LYS A 103 -0.95 12.86 -4.02
N VAL A 104 -1.48 11.87 -3.31
CA VAL A 104 -2.90 11.50 -3.34
C VAL A 104 -3.74 12.51 -2.56
N VAL A 105 -3.28 12.88 -1.35
CA VAL A 105 -3.98 13.86 -0.50
C VAL A 105 -3.74 15.31 -0.92
N SER A 106 -2.78 15.56 -1.82
CA SER A 106 -2.55 16.88 -2.40
C SER A 106 -3.40 17.04 -3.65
N PRO A 107 -4.57 17.69 -3.59
CA PRO A 107 -5.28 18.07 -4.80
C PRO A 107 -4.35 18.93 -5.65
N LYS A 108 -4.28 18.67 -6.95
CA LYS A 108 -3.38 19.34 -7.91
C LYS A 108 -3.44 20.89 -7.88
N GLY A 109 -4.47 21.48 -7.25
CA GLY A 109 -4.60 22.92 -7.02
C GLY A 109 -3.99 23.46 -5.71
N ALA A 110 -3.56 22.62 -4.77
CA ALA A 110 -2.91 23.07 -3.53
C ALA A 110 -1.39 23.27 -3.72
N LEU A 111 -0.72 22.46 -4.54
CA LEU A 111 0.73 22.61 -4.75
C LEU A 111 1.09 23.85 -5.58
N SER A 112 0.20 24.37 -6.42
CA SER A 112 0.42 25.68 -7.08
C SER A 112 0.34 26.85 -6.08
N SER A 113 -0.39 26.69 -4.97
CA SER A 113 -0.51 27.71 -3.92
C SER A 113 0.52 27.53 -2.79
N TRP A 114 1.04 26.32 -2.58
CA TRP A 114 2.02 26.01 -1.52
C TRP A 114 3.45 25.81 -2.04
N GLY A 115 3.63 25.53 -3.33
CA GLY A 115 4.94 25.42 -3.99
C GLY A 115 5.68 26.75 -4.09
N GLY A 116 4.97 27.89 -3.97
CA GLY A 116 5.60 29.20 -3.78
C GLY A 116 6.18 29.38 -2.37
N THR A 117 5.48 28.90 -1.33
CA THR A 117 5.84 29.21 0.06
C THR A 117 6.83 28.21 0.70
N LEU A 118 6.85 26.95 0.26
CA LEU A 118 7.68 25.91 0.91
C LEU A 118 9.12 25.80 0.38
N MET A 119 9.43 26.33 -0.81
CA MET A 119 10.80 26.33 -1.34
C MET A 119 11.62 27.55 -0.91
N GLU A 120 10.98 28.66 -0.51
CA GLU A 120 11.68 29.82 0.06
C GLU A 120 12.04 29.64 1.56
N GLY A 121 11.35 28.76 2.28
CA GLY A 121 11.58 28.51 3.72
C GLY A 121 12.66 27.47 4.04
N MET A 122 13.24 26.79 3.04
CA MET A 122 14.32 25.82 3.22
C MET A 122 15.72 26.42 2.98
N SER A 123 15.81 27.73 2.76
CA SER A 123 17.06 28.45 2.95
C SER A 123 17.04 29.08 4.33
N LEU A 124 17.80 28.52 5.27
CA LEU A 124 18.68 29.22 6.23
C LEU A 124 19.02 28.32 7.42
N PRO A 125 20.23 28.41 8.00
CA PRO A 125 21.46 29.06 7.54
C PRO A 125 22.50 28.08 6.95
#